data_AF-A0A5C7LKD9-F1
#
_entry.id   AF-A0A5C7LKD9-F1
#
_cell.length_a   1.000
_cell.length_b   1.000
_cell.length_c   1.000
_cell.angle_alpha   90.00
_cell.angle_beta   90.00
_cell.angle_gamma   90.00
#
_symmetry.space_group_name_H-M   'P 1'
#
loop_
_entity.id
_entity.type
_entity.pdbx_description
1 polymer ?
#
loop_
_entity_poly.entity_id
_entity_poly.type
_entity_poly.pdbx_seq_one_letter_code
_entity_poly.pdbx_strand_id
1 'polypeptide(L)'
;MSTKIVAVEPAHGNAAVTVWNEEQKTLIKTTICPGADDNQLALFFQYCQRTQLDPFTRQIYGIIRKSKRKDGSFENKLTIQSSIDGLRIVAQRSGEYEGQDGPYWCGKDGKWTDVWLRQEPPAAAKVGVRRKGFTHPLYAV
;
A
#
# COMPACT_ATOMS: atom_id res chain seq x y z
N MET A 1 37.26 -20.30 -29.17
CA MET A 1 36.87 -19.02 -28.54
C MET A 1 35.65 -19.27 -27.68
N SER A 2 35.81 -19.28 -26.35
CA SER A 2 34.75 -19.63 -25.40
C SER A 2 34.10 -18.36 -24.88
N THR A 3 32.87 -18.07 -25.31
CA THR A 3 32.09 -16.91 -24.84
C THR A 3 31.61 -17.18 -23.42
N LYS A 4 32.16 -16.44 -22.45
CA LYS A 4 31.65 -16.43 -21.07
C LYS A 4 30.33 -15.66 -21.05
N ILE A 5 29.25 -16.33 -20.68
CA ILE A 5 28.01 -15.67 -20.27
C ILE A 5 28.28 -15.09 -18.87
N VAL A 6 28.39 -13.77 -18.78
CA VAL A 6 28.45 -13.06 -17.50
C VAL A 6 27.02 -12.92 -17.00
N ALA A 7 26.70 -13.62 -15.91
CA ALA A 7 25.45 -13.40 -15.19
C ALA A 7 25.44 -11.96 -14.68
N VAL A 8 24.48 -11.16 -15.13
CA VAL A 8 24.19 -9.85 -14.55
C VAL A 8 23.43 -10.11 -13.25
N GLU A 9 24.11 -9.96 -12.11
CA GLU A 9 23.43 -9.95 -10.82
C GLU A 9 22.41 -8.81 -10.78
N PRO A 10 21.20 -9.02 -10.23
CA PRO A 10 20.24 -7.94 -10.08
C PRO A 10 20.82 -6.90 -9.13
N ALA A 11 21.04 -5.69 -9.66
CA ALA A 11 21.44 -4.55 -8.88
C ALA A 11 20.43 -4.36 -7.75
N HIS A 12 20.88 -4.57 -6.51
CA HIS A 12 20.13 -4.20 -5.32
C HIS A 12 19.97 -2.68 -5.39
N GLY A 13 18.77 -2.23 -5.74
CA GLY A 13 18.47 -0.85 -6.06
C GLY A 13 18.86 0.06 -4.89
N ASN A 14 19.86 0.90 -5.11
CA ASN A 14 20.10 2.06 -4.26
C ASN A 14 18.83 2.91 -4.29
N ALA A 15 18.05 2.84 -3.21
CA ALA A 15 16.87 3.64 -3.00
C ALA A 15 17.29 5.12 -2.95
N ALA A 16 17.15 5.82 -4.08
CA ALA A 16 17.26 7.27 -4.09
C ALA A 16 16.26 7.82 -3.07
N VAL A 17 16.77 8.51 -2.05
CA VAL A 17 15.94 9.24 -1.11
C VAL A 17 15.13 10.25 -1.91
N THR A 18 13.80 10.12 -1.90
CA THR A 18 12.94 11.09 -2.57
C THR A 18 13.03 12.42 -1.82
N VAL A 19 13.80 13.35 -2.36
CA VAL A 19 13.88 14.73 -1.87
C VAL A 19 12.85 15.56 -2.64
N TRP A 20 11.86 16.09 -1.93
CA TRP A 20 10.83 16.94 -2.51
C TRP A 20 11.31 18.39 -2.54
N ASN A 21 11.19 19.05 -3.70
CA ASN A 21 11.43 20.49 -3.79
C ASN A 21 10.20 21.28 -3.28
N GLU A 22 10.34 22.60 -3.09
CA GLU A 22 9.28 23.44 -2.50
C GLU A 22 8.00 23.47 -3.35
N GLU A 23 8.13 23.41 -4.68
CA GLU A 23 6.99 23.35 -5.60
C GLU A 23 6.20 22.05 -5.42
N GLN A 24 6.89 20.91 -5.35
CA GLN A 24 6.30 19.60 -5.10
C GLN A 24 5.65 19.53 -3.72
N LYS A 25 6.30 20.08 -2.69
CA LYS A 25 5.70 20.14 -1.34
C LYS A 25 4.39 20.93 -1.36
N THR A 26 4.39 22.08 -2.03
CA THR A 26 3.21 22.93 -2.19
C THR A 26 2.11 22.22 -2.99
N LEU A 27 2.48 21.53 -4.06
CA LEU A 27 1.54 20.75 -4.88
C LEU A 27 0.91 19.61 -4.06
N ILE A 28 1.71 18.85 -3.30
CA ILE A 28 1.21 17.77 -2.45
C ILE A 28 0.29 18.33 -1.37
N LYS A 29 0.66 19.44 -0.72
CA LYS A 29 -0.16 20.10 0.31
C LYS A 29 -1.51 20.56 -0.22
N THR A 30 -1.55 21.12 -1.43
CA THR A 30 -2.78 21.70 -2.00
C THR A 30 -3.67 20.65 -2.66
N THR A 31 -3.10 19.63 -3.32
CA THR A 31 -3.87 18.69 -4.15
C THR A 31 -4.06 17.31 -3.53
N ILE A 32 -3.08 16.80 -2.78
CA ILE A 32 -3.10 15.42 -2.25
C ILE A 32 -3.47 15.40 -0.77
N CYS A 33 -2.98 16.37 0.00
CA CYS A 33 -3.20 16.49 1.44
C CYS A 33 -3.87 17.84 1.81
N PRO A 34 -4.99 18.22 1.17
CA PRO A 34 -5.61 19.52 1.43
C PRO A 34 -5.98 19.68 2.91
N GLY A 35 -5.57 20.82 3.50
CA GLY A 35 -5.82 21.15 4.90
C GLY A 35 -4.82 20.58 5.90
N ALA A 36 -3.76 19.91 5.43
CA ALA A 36 -2.66 19.48 6.30
C ALA A 36 -1.87 20.69 6.82
N ASP A 37 -1.55 20.69 8.12
CA ASP A 37 -0.54 21.59 8.67
C ASP A 37 0.88 21.11 8.31
N ASP A 38 1.90 21.93 8.59
CA ASP A 38 3.28 21.65 8.17
C ASP A 38 3.88 20.43 8.90
N ASN A 39 3.49 20.19 10.16
CA ASN A 39 3.96 19.03 10.92
C ASN A 39 3.32 17.74 10.39
N GLN A 40 2.04 17.79 10.05
CA GLN A 40 1.31 16.70 9.41
C GLN A 40 1.90 16.39 8.03
N LEU A 41 2.19 17.42 7.23
CA LEU A 41 2.80 17.25 5.93
C LEU A 41 4.22 16.67 6.02
N ALA A 42 5.02 17.11 7.00
CA ALA A 42 6.33 16.52 7.27
C ALA A 42 6.24 15.04 7.64
N LEU A 43 5.27 14.66 8.48
CA LEU A 43 4.99 13.25 8.80
C LEU A 43 4.61 12.44 7.55
N PHE A 44 3.79 13.03 6.66
CA PHE A 44 3.42 12.40 5.40
C PHE A 44 4.64 12.14 4.50
N PHE A 45 5.54 13.12 4.37
CA PHE A 45 6.77 12.96 3.58
C PHE A 45 7.71 11.92 4.17
N GLN A 46 7.90 11.88 5.49
CA GLN A 46 8.69 10.83 6.13
C GLN A 46 8.14 9.43 5.81
N TYR A 47 6.81 9.29 5.80
CA TYR A 47 6.19 8.02 5.44
C TYR A 47 6.45 7.66 3.96
N CYS A 48 6.25 8.60 3.03
CA CYS A 48 6.54 8.41 1.61
C CYS A 48 8.00 8.01 1.37
N GLN A 49 8.93 8.66 2.06
CA GLN A 49 10.37 8.37 1.96
C GLN A 49 10.70 6.98 2.51
N ARG A 50 10.17 6.62 3.68
CA ARG A 50 10.43 5.33 4.34
C ARG A 50 9.87 4.14 3.55
N THR A 51 8.69 4.28 2.97
CA THR A 51 8.03 3.20 2.22
C THR A 51 8.33 3.24 0.73
N GLN A 52 8.95 4.32 0.24
CA GLN A 52 9.16 4.62 -1.17
C GLN A 52 7.85 4.55 -1.99
N LEU A 53 6.73 4.90 -1.35
CA LEU A 53 5.44 5.02 -2.03
C LEU A 53 5.29 6.43 -2.58
N ASP A 54 4.76 6.50 -3.80
CA ASP A 54 4.57 7.77 -4.49
C ASP A 54 3.12 8.28 -4.33
N PRO A 55 2.92 9.48 -3.76
CA PRO A 55 1.60 10.07 -3.64
C PRO A 55 0.98 10.47 -4.99
N PHE A 56 1.78 10.79 -6.01
CA PHE A 56 1.28 11.23 -7.33
C PHE A 56 0.66 10.07 -8.13
N THR A 57 1.24 8.88 -8.03
CA THR A 57 0.70 7.65 -8.64
C THR A 57 -0.33 6.93 -7.76
N ARG A 58 -0.87 7.60 -6.73
CA ARG A 58 -1.95 7.08 -5.88
C ARG A 58 -1.57 5.79 -5.12
N GLN A 59 -0.29 5.62 -4.83
CA GLN A 59 0.19 4.51 -4.00
C GLN A 59 -0.04 4.77 -2.51
N ILE A 60 -0.14 6.05 -2.13
CA ILE A 60 -0.34 6.50 -0.76
C ILE A 60 -1.16 7.79 -0.73
N TYR A 61 -2.00 7.94 0.29
CA TYR A 61 -2.90 9.08 0.48
C TYR A 61 -2.72 9.68 1.88
N GLY A 62 -2.80 11.01 1.97
CA GLY A 62 -2.86 11.74 3.23
C GLY A 62 -4.22 12.42 3.37
N ILE A 63 -5.09 11.85 4.22
CA ILE A 63 -6.47 12.32 4.37
C ILE A 63 -6.62 13.04 5.69
N ILE A 64 -6.97 14.33 5.64
CA ILE A 64 -7.31 15.10 6.84
C ILE A 64 -8.74 14.78 7.27
N ARG A 65 -8.91 14.41 8.53
CA ARG A 65 -10.20 14.07 9.12
C ARG A 65 -10.42 14.83 10.40
N LYS A 66 -11.65 15.29 10.64
CA LYS A 66 -12.04 15.85 11.94
C LYS A 66 -12.08 14.73 12.98
N SER A 67 -11.32 14.88 14.05
CA SER A 67 -11.29 13.96 15.19
C SER A 67 -11.76 14.69 16.43
N LYS A 68 -12.61 14.04 17.23
CA LYS A 68 -13.11 14.60 18.50
C LYS A 68 -12.11 14.28 19.60
N ARG A 69 -11.65 15.31 20.31
CA ARG A 69 -10.78 15.18 21.48
C ARG A 69 -11.59 14.78 22.71
N LYS A 70 -10.88 14.34 23.77
CA LYS A 70 -11.48 13.94 25.05
C LYS A 70 -12.24 15.10 25.74
N ASP A 71 -11.81 16.33 25.51
CA ASP A 71 -12.44 17.55 26.02
C ASP A 71 -13.69 17.99 25.24
N GLY A 72 -14.05 17.26 24.17
CA GLY A 72 -15.21 17.58 23.33
C GLY A 72 -14.91 18.52 22.15
N SER A 73 -13.72 19.11 22.07
CA SER A 73 -13.29 19.92 20.93
C SER A 73 -12.95 19.06 19.70
N PHE A 74 -12.88 19.68 18.52
CA PHE A 74 -12.51 19.01 17.28
C PHE A 74 -11.12 19.46 16.82
N GLU A 75 -10.34 18.52 16.31
CA GLU A 75 -9.08 18.79 15.63
C GLU A 75 -9.04 18.16 14.24
N ASN A 76 -8.25 18.74 13.35
CA ASN A 76 -7.92 18.13 12.07
C ASN A 76 -6.75 17.17 12.28
N LYS A 77 -6.94 15.89 12.00
CA LYS A 77 -5.93 14.84 12.13
C LYS A 77 -5.62 14.22 10.77
N LEU A 78 -4.34 14.13 10.44
CA LEU A 78 -3.87 13.38 9.28
C LEU A 78 -4.04 11.87 9.49
N THR A 79 -4.65 11.22 8.51
CA THR A 79 -4.70 9.76 8.37
C THR A 79 -3.96 9.36 7.11
N ILE A 80 -2.86 8.63 7.25
CA ILE A 80 -2.09 8.10 6.14
C ILE A 80 -2.66 6.73 5.75
N GLN A 81 -2.97 6.55 4.46
CA GLN A 81 -3.51 5.30 3.94
C GLN A 81 -2.69 4.87 2.72
N SER A 82 -2.18 3.63 2.74
CA SER A 82 -1.53 3.05 1.56
C SER A 82 -2.57 2.36 0.70
N SER A 83 -2.46 2.49 -0.62
CA SER A 83 -3.29 1.71 -1.53
C SER A 83 -2.83 0.25 -1.56
N ILE A 84 -3.73 -0.64 -1.94
CA ILE A 84 -3.39 -2.07 -2.10
C ILE A 84 -2.26 -2.21 -3.14
N ASP A 85 -2.30 -1.44 -4.22
CA ASP A 85 -1.25 -1.48 -5.24
C ASP A 85 0.10 -0.94 -4.73
N GLY A 86 0.07 0.09 -3.87
CA GLY A 86 1.27 0.55 -3.17
C GLY A 86 1.86 -0.55 -2.28
N LEU A 87 1.03 -1.23 -1.49
CA LEU A 87 1.46 -2.33 -0.63
C LEU A 87 2.02 -3.52 -1.45
N ARG A 88 1.41 -3.81 -2.61
CA ARG A 88 1.91 -4.84 -3.54
C ARG A 88 3.28 -4.49 -4.11
N ILE A 89 3.53 -3.23 -4.46
CA ILE A 89 4.85 -2.78 -4.91
C ILE A 89 5.89 -2.94 -3.80
N VAL A 90 5.55 -2.58 -2.56
CA VAL A 90 6.45 -2.77 -1.40
C VAL A 90 6.76 -4.25 -1.20
N ALA A 91 5.75 -5.13 -1.28
CA ALA A 91 5.93 -6.56 -1.19
C ALA A 91 6.79 -7.10 -2.35
N GLN A 92 6.58 -6.63 -3.57
CA GLN A 92 7.38 -7.02 -4.73
C GLN A 92 8.85 -6.63 -4.56
N ARG A 93 9.12 -5.44 -4.02
CA ARG A 93 10.49 -4.93 -3.77
C ARG A 93 11.24 -5.72 -2.69
N SER A 94 10.55 -6.42 -1.79
CA SER A 94 11.23 -7.26 -0.80
C SER A 94 11.87 -8.52 -1.41
N GLY A 95 11.45 -8.91 -2.63
CA GLY A 95 11.90 -10.16 -3.26
C GLY A 95 11.31 -11.43 -2.62
N GLU A 96 10.39 -11.29 -1.67
CA GLU A 96 9.77 -12.41 -0.96
C GLU A 96 8.31 -12.65 -1.36
N TYR A 97 7.69 -11.73 -2.13
CA TYR A 97 6.31 -11.87 -2.56
C TYR A 97 6.18 -12.86 -3.72
N GLU A 98 5.39 -13.92 -3.52
CA GLU A 98 5.16 -14.99 -4.52
C GLU A 98 3.74 -14.93 -5.10
N GLY A 99 3.11 -13.76 -5.00
CA GLY A 99 1.79 -13.48 -5.54
C GLY A 99 0.64 -13.77 -4.57
N GLN A 100 -0.56 -13.78 -5.14
CA GLN A 100 -1.83 -13.91 -4.43
C GLN A 100 -2.52 -15.24 -4.78
N ASP A 101 -3.26 -15.77 -3.81
CA ASP A 101 -4.17 -16.89 -3.95
C ASP A 101 -5.63 -16.44 -3.75
N GLY A 102 -6.54 -16.86 -4.61
CA GLY A 102 -7.89 -16.27 -4.71
C GLY A 102 -7.90 -14.89 -5.38
N PRO A 103 -8.92 -14.05 -5.18
CA PRO A 103 -9.94 -14.11 -4.12
C PRO A 103 -10.86 -15.33 -4.20
N TYR A 104 -11.35 -15.75 -3.03
CA TYR A 104 -12.42 -16.73 -2.87
C TYR A 104 -13.60 -16.09 -2.16
N TRP A 105 -14.80 -16.57 -2.45
CA TRP A 105 -16.05 -16.06 -1.88
C TRP A 105 -16.85 -17.17 -1.25
N CYS A 106 -17.67 -16.81 -0.26
CA CYS A 106 -18.49 -17.77 0.48
C CYS A 106 -19.89 -17.22 0.67
N GLY A 107 -20.89 -18.07 0.42
CA GLY A 107 -22.28 -17.77 0.74
C GLY A 107 -22.65 -18.13 2.17
N LYS A 108 -23.93 -17.96 2.51
CA LYS A 108 -24.48 -18.44 3.79
C LYS A 108 -24.45 -19.98 3.90
N ASP A 109 -24.22 -20.67 2.79
CA ASP A 109 -24.06 -22.12 2.69
C ASP A 109 -22.68 -22.62 3.14
N GLY A 110 -21.73 -21.72 3.44
CA GLY A 110 -20.39 -22.09 3.90
C GLY A 110 -19.48 -22.65 2.79
N LYS A 111 -19.94 -22.66 1.53
CA LYS A 111 -19.19 -23.22 0.40
C LYS A 111 -18.36 -22.13 -0.26
N TRP A 112 -17.05 -22.36 -0.35
CA TRP A 112 -16.13 -21.45 -1.01
C TRP A 112 -16.14 -21.64 -2.52
N THR A 113 -16.17 -20.55 -3.27
CA THR A 113 -16.12 -20.52 -4.74
C THR A 113 -15.09 -19.51 -5.24
N ASP A 114 -14.55 -19.76 -6.43
CA ASP A 114 -13.52 -18.94 -7.08
C ASP A 114 -14.12 -17.81 -7.93
N VAL A 115 -15.45 -17.74 -8.04
CA VAL A 115 -16.17 -16.65 -8.68
C VAL A 115 -17.51 -16.48 -7.97
N TRP A 116 -17.93 -15.23 -7.76
CA TRP A 116 -19.24 -14.91 -7.23
C TRP A 116 -20.15 -14.35 -8.34
N LEU A 117 -21.10 -15.15 -8.80
CA LEU A 117 -22.02 -14.80 -9.90
C LEU A 117 -23.44 -14.51 -9.43
N ARG A 118 -23.70 -14.64 -8.12
CA ARG A 118 -25.02 -14.38 -7.54
C ARG A 118 -25.25 -12.87 -7.40
N GLN A 119 -26.51 -12.47 -7.37
CA GLN A 119 -26.88 -11.05 -7.27
C GLN A 119 -26.69 -10.52 -5.85
N GLU A 120 -26.96 -11.35 -4.84
CA GLU A 120 -26.70 -11.01 -3.45
C GLU A 120 -25.21 -10.91 -3.15
N PRO A 121 -24.77 -10.02 -2.24
CA PRO A 121 -23.38 -9.96 -1.85
C PRO A 121 -22.94 -11.26 -1.15
N PRO A 122 -21.67 -11.67 -1.33
CA PRO A 122 -21.12 -12.81 -0.61
C PRO A 122 -21.14 -12.55 0.91
N ALA A 123 -21.31 -13.61 1.69
CA ALA A 123 -21.29 -13.53 3.15
C ALA A 123 -19.87 -13.36 3.71
N ALA A 124 -18.87 -13.88 3.00
CA ALA A 124 -17.45 -13.67 3.28
C ALA A 124 -16.62 -13.70 2.00
N ALA A 125 -15.44 -13.10 2.04
CA ALA A 125 -14.42 -13.22 1.01
C ALA A 125 -13.09 -13.50 1.70
N LYS A 126 -12.15 -14.17 1.02
CA LYS A 126 -10.79 -14.33 1.53
C LYS A 126 -9.77 -14.23 0.43
N VAL A 127 -8.58 -13.77 0.79
CA VAL A 127 -7.42 -13.68 -0.10
C VAL A 127 -6.22 -14.24 0.61
N GLY A 128 -5.47 -15.12 -0.08
CA GLY A 128 -4.21 -15.65 0.38
C GLY A 128 -3.03 -14.86 -0.17
N VAL A 129 -2.01 -14.63 0.64
CA VAL A 129 -0.71 -14.09 0.20
C VAL A 129 0.34 -15.19 0.30
N ARG A 130 1.05 -15.46 -0.80
CA ARG A 130 2.20 -16.36 -0.81
C ARG A 130 3.47 -15.56 -0.57
N ARG A 131 4.31 -16.07 0.32
CA ARG A 131 5.60 -15.49 0.68
C ARG A 131 6.65 -16.58 0.67
N LYS A 132 7.83 -16.27 0.16
CA LYS A 132 8.98 -17.17 0.13
C LYS A 132 9.22 -17.82 1.51
N GLY A 133 9.36 -19.15 1.51
CA GLY A 133 9.59 -19.95 2.71
C GLY A 133 8.33 -20.35 3.48
N PHE A 134 7.15 -19.90 3.06
CA PHE A 134 5.88 -20.34 3.65
C PHE A 134 5.42 -21.62 2.95
N THR A 135 4.98 -22.62 3.72
CA THR A 135 4.41 -23.85 3.15
C THR A 135 2.98 -23.66 2.66
N HIS A 136 2.26 -22.69 3.23
CA HIS A 136 0.88 -22.36 2.88
C HIS A 136 0.67 -20.84 2.81
N PRO A 137 -0.26 -20.34 1.96
CA PRO A 137 -0.61 -18.93 1.94
C PRO A 137 -1.15 -18.44 3.29
N LEU A 138 -0.87 -17.18 3.63
CA LEU A 138 -1.55 -16.50 4.72
C LEU A 138 -2.88 -15.95 4.21
N TYR A 139 -4.00 -16.48 4.72
CA TYR A 139 -5.33 -15.97 4.40
C TYR A 139 -5.79 -14.89 5.37
N ALA A 140 -6.38 -13.83 4.82
CA ALA A 140 -7.25 -12.90 5.56
C ALA A 140 -8.69 -13.08 5.05
N VAL A 141 -9.65 -13.08 5.99
CA VAL A 141 -11.10 -13.22 5.74
C VAL A 141 -11.79 -11.92 6.15
#